data_AF-A0A661BCE1-F1
#
_entry.id   AF-A0A661BCE1-F1
#
_cell.length_a   1.000
_cell.length_b   1.000
_cell.length_c   1.000
_cell.angle_alpha   90.00
_cell.angle_beta   90.00
_cell.angle_gamma   90.00
#
_symmetry.space_group_name_H-M   'P 1'
#
loop_
_entity.id
_entity.type
_entity.pdbx_description
1 polymer ?
#
loop_
_entity_poly.entity_id
_entity_poly.type
_entity_poly.pdbx_seq_one_letter_code
_entity_poly.pdbx_strand_id
1 'polypeptide(L)'
;AVAILKILEFFHLSPLYKWVYGTASKESFVAVDKVAKLLGFSPKYSNKDALLRNYRWYIEHREEYKDRTGVSHRVPWKEGVLKLAKIFF
;
A
#
# COMPACT_ATOMS: atom_id res chain seq x y z
N ALA A 1 4.95 -2.98 18.16
CA ALA A 1 4.39 -2.24 17.00
C ALA A 1 2.86 -2.13 17.03
N VAL A 2 2.09 -3.24 16.99
CA VAL A 2 0.61 -3.20 16.89
C VAL A 2 -0.07 -2.41 18.03
N ALA A 3 0.40 -2.55 19.28
CA ALA A 3 -0.14 -1.77 20.41
C ALA A 3 0.01 -0.24 20.23
N ILE A 4 1.14 0.21 19.68
CA ILE A 4 1.39 1.63 19.39
C ILE A 4 0.41 2.12 18.31
N LEU A 5 0.19 1.32 17.25
CA LEU A 5 -0.76 1.65 16.19
C LEU A 5 -2.21 1.73 16.72
N LYS A 6 -2.60 0.85 17.66
CA LYS A 6 -3.91 0.91 18.32
C LYS A 6 -4.09 2.16 19.17
N ILE A 7 -3.06 2.57 19.91
CA ILE A 7 -3.08 3.82 20.69
C ILE A 7 -3.19 5.02 19.74
N LEU A 8 -2.38 5.06 18.68
CA LEU A 8 -2.46 6.11 17.67
C LEU A 8 -3.83 6.13 16.97
N GLU A 9 -4.44 4.97 16.72
CA GLU A 9 -5.78 4.86 16.11
C GLU A 9 -6.86 5.45 17.02
N PHE A 10 -6.79 5.19 18.33
CA PHE A 10 -7.69 5.80 19.34
C PHE A 10 -7.64 7.33 19.30
N PHE A 11 -6.46 7.92 19.08
CA PHE A 11 -6.29 9.36 18.92
C PHE A 11 -6.47 9.88 17.47
N HIS A 12 -6.90 9.02 16.52
CA HIS A 12 -6.98 9.34 15.09
C HIS A 12 -5.65 9.81 14.44
N LEU A 13 -4.51 9.43 15.03
CA LEU A 13 -3.15 9.71 14.56
C LEU A 13 -2.52 8.54 13.81
N SER A 14 -3.14 7.36 13.83
CA SER A 14 -2.58 6.18 13.16
C SER A 14 -2.51 6.42 11.65
N PRO A 15 -1.35 6.15 11.02
CA PRO A 15 -1.21 6.22 9.58
C PRO A 15 -1.90 5.05 8.86
N LEU A 16 -2.32 4.03 9.60
CA LEU A 16 -2.87 2.77 9.09
C LEU A 16 -4.22 2.47 9.75
N TYR A 17 -5.16 1.91 8.98
CA TYR A 17 -6.41 1.41 9.52
C TYR A 17 -6.24 0.01 10.13
N LYS A 18 -7.15 -0.34 11.06
CA LYS A 18 -7.10 -1.56 11.89
C LYS A 18 -6.67 -2.85 11.19
N TRP A 19 -7.19 -3.09 10.00
CA TRP A 19 -6.99 -4.33 9.28
C TRP A 19 -5.54 -4.50 8.81
N VAL A 20 -4.87 -3.40 8.42
CA VAL A 20 -3.51 -3.44 7.86
C VAL A 20 -2.53 -4.00 8.88
N TYR A 21 -2.51 -3.47 10.09
CA TYR A 21 -1.57 -3.97 11.10
C TYR A 21 -1.93 -5.36 11.64
N GLY A 22 -3.18 -5.79 11.49
CA GLY A 22 -3.61 -7.14 11.85
C GLY A 22 -3.18 -8.20 10.84
N THR A 23 -3.00 -7.82 9.57
CA THR A 23 -2.72 -8.72 8.46
C THR A 23 -1.34 -8.53 7.83
N ALA A 24 -0.63 -7.45 8.15
CA ALA A 24 0.68 -7.14 7.58
C ALA A 24 1.73 -8.24 7.78
N SER A 25 1.61 -9.06 8.84
CA SER A 25 2.50 -10.19 9.11
C SER A 25 2.03 -11.52 8.51
N LYS A 26 0.91 -11.52 7.79
CA LYS A 26 0.33 -12.71 7.17
C LYS A 26 0.70 -12.75 5.71
N GLU A 27 1.10 -13.92 5.24
CA GLU A 27 1.28 -14.15 3.82
C GLU A 27 -0.08 -14.14 3.12
N SER A 28 -0.20 -13.34 2.07
CA SER A 28 -1.39 -13.27 1.22
C SER A 28 -0.93 -13.18 -0.22
N PHE A 29 -1.29 -14.19 -1.02
CA PHE A 29 -0.96 -14.26 -2.43
C PHE A 29 -2.08 -14.94 -3.21
N VAL A 30 -2.17 -14.63 -4.50
CA VAL A 30 -3.13 -15.26 -5.41
C VAL A 30 -2.37 -16.28 -6.25
N ALA A 31 -2.67 -17.56 -6.05
CA ALA A 31 -2.08 -18.64 -6.82
C ALA A 31 -2.56 -18.60 -8.29
N VAL A 32 -1.64 -18.77 -9.23
CA VAL A 32 -1.91 -18.73 -10.68
C VAL A 32 -1.86 -20.11 -11.34
N ASP A 33 -1.59 -21.18 -10.57
CA ASP A 33 -1.39 -22.54 -11.08
C ASP A 33 -2.59 -23.05 -11.88
N LYS A 34 -3.79 -22.78 -11.39
CA LYS A 34 -5.04 -23.21 -12.04
C LYS A 34 -5.22 -22.55 -13.40
N VAL A 35 -4.95 -21.26 -13.50
CA VAL A 35 -5.12 -20.51 -14.75
C VAL A 35 -3.98 -20.81 -15.74
N ALA A 36 -2.76 -21.05 -15.24
CA ALA A 36 -1.65 -21.52 -16.04
C ALA A 36 -1.97 -22.88 -16.69
N LYS A 37 -2.49 -23.82 -15.91
CA LYS A 37 -2.85 -25.17 -16.39
C LYS A 37 -4.03 -25.16 -17.38
N LEU A 38 -5.08 -24.40 -17.10
CA LEU A 38 -6.33 -24.47 -17.88
C LEU A 38 -6.32 -23.55 -19.11
N LEU A 39 -5.66 -22.40 -19.02
CA LEU A 39 -5.71 -21.35 -20.06
C LEU A 39 -4.33 -21.01 -20.65
N GLY A 40 -3.28 -21.73 -20.27
CA GLY A 40 -1.92 -21.44 -20.73
C GLY A 40 -1.42 -20.06 -20.27
N PHE A 41 -1.97 -19.54 -19.16
CA PHE A 41 -1.57 -18.23 -18.65
C PHE A 41 -0.09 -18.23 -18.24
N SER A 42 0.66 -17.26 -18.78
CA SER A 42 2.05 -17.02 -18.43
C SER A 42 2.20 -15.56 -17.97
N PRO A 43 2.59 -15.30 -16.70
CA PRO A 43 2.78 -13.94 -16.22
C PRO A 43 3.85 -13.22 -17.03
N LYS A 44 3.50 -12.06 -17.60
CA LYS A 44 4.47 -11.21 -18.33
C LYS A 44 5.52 -10.58 -17.43
N TYR A 45 5.18 -10.35 -16.16
CA TYR A 45 6.02 -9.65 -15.18
C TYR A 45 6.18 -10.51 -13.93
N SER A 46 7.35 -10.46 -13.32
CA SER A 46 7.52 -10.93 -11.94
C SER A 46 6.81 -9.99 -10.96
N ASN A 47 6.59 -10.44 -9.72
CA ASN A 47 6.05 -9.57 -8.66
C ASN A 47 6.90 -8.30 -8.49
N LYS A 48 8.23 -8.44 -8.55
CA LYS A 48 9.16 -7.32 -8.43
C LYS A 48 9.00 -6.34 -9.60
N ASP A 49 8.92 -6.83 -10.83
CA ASP A 49 8.78 -5.98 -12.00
C ASP A 49 7.42 -5.26 -12.02
N ALA A 50 6.35 -5.94 -11.60
CA ALA A 50 5.03 -5.34 -11.47
C ALA A 50 5.03 -4.20 -10.43
N LEU A 51 5.66 -4.41 -9.27
CA LEU A 51 5.81 -3.38 -8.24
C LEU A 51 6.64 -2.19 -8.74
N LEU A 52 7.78 -2.44 -9.38
CA LEU A 52 8.63 -1.39 -9.92
C LEU A 52 7.92 -0.57 -10.99
N ARG A 53 7.17 -1.24 -11.89
CA ARG A 53 6.37 -0.56 -12.92
C ARG A 53 5.29 0.32 -12.30
N ASN A 54 4.56 -0.20 -11.31
CA ASN A 54 3.52 0.57 -10.62
C ASN A 54 4.12 1.77 -9.89
N TYR A 55 5.28 1.59 -9.26
CA TYR A 55 5.99 2.68 -8.58
C TYR A 55 6.46 3.76 -9.56
N ARG A 56 7.00 3.37 -10.73
CA ARG A 56 7.37 4.34 -11.78
C ARG A 56 6.17 5.17 -12.22
N TRP A 57 5.05 4.50 -12.52
CA TRP A 57 3.80 5.19 -12.87
C TRP A 57 3.39 6.18 -11.77
N TYR A 58 3.46 5.77 -10.49
CA TYR A 58 3.15 6.63 -9.35
C TYR A 58 4.07 7.87 -9.26
N ILE A 59 5.35 7.75 -9.59
CA ILE A 59 6.26 8.90 -9.59
C ILE A 59 5.96 9.84 -10.77
N GLU A 60 5.73 9.27 -11.95
CA GLU A 60 5.43 10.02 -13.17
C GLU A 60 4.14 10.85 -13.06
N HIS A 61 3.13 10.35 -12.35
CA HIS A 61 1.80 10.97 -12.23
C HIS A 61 1.61 11.73 -10.91
N ARG A 62 2.68 11.88 -10.09
CA ARG A 62 2.62 12.47 -8.76
C ARG A 62 1.96 13.85 -8.74
N GLU A 63 2.25 14.67 -9.76
CA GLU A 63 1.76 16.04 -9.85
C GLU A 63 0.24 16.14 -10.04
N GLU A 64 -0.42 15.07 -10.50
CA GLU A 64 -1.87 15.04 -10.75
C GLU A 64 -2.70 14.98 -9.46
N TYR A 65 -2.11 14.49 -8.36
CA TYR A 65 -2.83 14.22 -7.12
C TYR A 65 -2.12 14.68 -5.84
N LYS A 66 -0.91 15.26 -5.93
CA LYS A 66 -0.12 15.70 -4.76
C LYS A 66 -0.87 16.62 -3.80
N ASP A 67 -1.76 17.48 -4.31
CA ASP A 67 -2.49 18.48 -3.52
C ASP A 67 -3.84 17.97 -3.02
N ARG A 68 -4.14 16.68 -3.27
CA ARG A 68 -5.37 16.03 -2.83
C ARG A 68 -5.04 15.06 -1.69
N THR A 69 -5.95 14.92 -0.75
CA THR A 69 -5.86 13.90 0.30
C THR A 69 -7.23 13.30 0.49
N GLY A 70 -7.30 11.99 0.66
CA GLY A 70 -8.56 11.31 0.87
C GLY A 70 -8.40 9.89 1.37
N VAL A 71 -9.51 9.16 1.32
CA VAL A 71 -9.63 7.78 1.81
C VAL A 71 -9.70 6.76 0.67
N SER A 72 -9.70 7.22 -0.59
CA SER A 72 -9.75 6.37 -1.78
C SER A 72 -8.37 6.18 -2.40
N HIS A 73 -8.23 5.17 -3.25
CA HIS A 73 -6.94 4.80 -3.86
C HIS A 73 -6.46 5.75 -4.98
N ARG A 74 -7.22 6.82 -5.26
CA ARG A 74 -6.92 7.79 -6.33
C ARG A 74 -6.19 9.04 -5.83
N VAL A 75 -6.03 9.16 -4.53
CA VAL A 75 -5.40 10.31 -3.88
C VAL A 75 -4.48 9.82 -2.78
N PRO A 76 -3.42 10.56 -2.45
CA PRO A 76 -2.57 10.27 -1.30
C PRO A 76 -3.40 10.02 -0.03
N TRP A 77 -3.03 8.98 0.71
CA TRP A 77 -3.70 8.66 1.97
C TRP A 77 -3.34 9.69 3.06
N LYS A 78 -4.20 9.81 4.08
CA LYS A 78 -3.93 10.69 5.23
C LYS A 78 -2.82 10.11 6.12
N GLU A 79 -1.63 10.70 6.04
CA GLU A 79 -0.39 10.13 6.61
C GLU A 79 -0.30 10.12 8.15
N GLY A 80 -1.22 10.77 8.87
CA GLY A 80 -1.23 10.78 10.34
C GLY A 80 0.11 11.21 10.95
N VAL A 81 0.59 10.47 11.95
CA VAL A 81 1.86 10.75 12.65
C VAL A 81 3.10 10.66 11.74
N LEU A 82 3.02 10.02 10.57
CA LEU A 82 4.16 9.93 9.63
C LEU A 82 4.57 11.30 9.10
N LYS A 83 3.66 12.29 9.06
CA LYS A 83 4.02 13.67 8.69
C LYS A 83 5.08 14.26 9.62
N LEU A 84 5.03 13.92 10.90
CA LEU A 84 6.02 14.37 11.89
C LEU A 84 7.36 13.65 11.68
N ALA A 85 7.32 12.35 11.37
CA ALA A 85 8.53 11.58 11.09
C ALA A 85 9.29 12.12 9.87
N LYS A 86 8.58 12.53 8.80
CA LYS A 86 9.17 13.15 7.59
C LYS A 86 9.90 14.48 7.81
N ILE A 87 9.77 15.09 8.99
CA ILE A 87 10.56 16.28 9.33
C ILE A 87 12.00 15.88 9.67
N PHE A 88 12.20 14.66 10.18
CA PHE A 88 13.49 14.17 10.67
C PHE A 88 14.21 13.22 9.70
N PHE A 89 13.49 12.66 8.71
CA PHE A 89 13.99 11.71 7.71
C PHE A 89 13.57 12.13 6.31
#